data_AF-A0A453BSM4-F1
#
_entry.id   AF-A0A453BSM4-F1
#
_cell.length_a   1.000
_cell.length_b   1.000
_cell.length_c   1.000
_cell.angle_alpha   90.00
_cell.angle_beta   90.00
_cell.angle_gamma   90.00
#
_symmetry.space_group_name_H-M   'P 1'
#
loop_
_entity.id
_entity.type
_entity.pdbx_description
1 polymer ?
#
loop_
_entity_poly.entity_id
_entity_poly.type
_entity_poly.pdbx_seq_one_letter_code
_entity_poly.pdbx_strand_id
1 'polypeptide(L)'
;GNDQEAADLRLGYVKPEVISWKPRIIVFHNFLSSEECDYLREIARPRLEISTVVDVATGKGVKSDVRTSSGMFVNSEERKFPVIKAIEKRISVFSQIPVENGELIQVLRY
;
A
#
# COMPACT_ATOMS: atom_id res chain seq x y z
N GLY A 1 13.56 23.38 -15.27
CA GLY A 1 13.53 22.96 -13.86
C GLY A 1 12.61 21.77 -13.75
N ASN A 2 13.14 20.64 -13.25
CA ASN A 2 12.48 19.39 -12.86
C ASN A 2 11.89 18.43 -13.93
N ASP A 3 12.59 18.23 -15.05
CA ASP A 3 12.38 17.02 -15.87
C ASP A 3 12.84 15.73 -15.16
N GLN A 4 13.77 15.83 -14.20
CA GLN A 4 14.29 14.68 -13.45
C GLN A 4 13.23 14.05 -12.53
N GLU A 5 12.43 14.86 -11.81
CA GLU A 5 11.36 14.36 -10.94
C GLU A 5 10.24 13.66 -11.72
N ALA A 6 9.92 14.19 -12.90
CA ALA A 6 8.95 13.57 -13.80
C ALA A 6 9.51 12.27 -14.40
N ALA A 7 10.82 12.19 -14.65
CA ALA A 7 11.48 10.99 -15.13
C ALA A 7 11.54 9.88 -14.05
N ASP A 8 11.79 10.24 -12.79
CA ASP A 8 11.80 9.29 -11.66
C ASP A 8 10.40 8.74 -11.35
N LEU A 9 9.34 9.50 -11.67
CA LEU A 9 7.94 9.05 -11.59
C LEU A 9 7.50 8.19 -12.79
N ARG A 10 8.26 8.19 -13.89
CA ARG A 10 8.05 7.33 -15.07
C ARG A 10 8.73 5.98 -14.88
N LEU A 11 8.48 5.31 -13.75
CA LEU A 11 8.43 3.85 -13.82
C LEU A 11 7.44 3.51 -14.95
N GLY A 12 7.96 2.84 -15.98
CA GLY A 12 7.40 2.85 -17.33
C GLY A 12 5.89 2.67 -17.38
N TYR A 13 5.22 3.49 -18.20
CA TYR A 13 3.83 3.33 -18.65
C TYR A 13 2.89 2.61 -17.66
N VAL A 14 2.67 3.17 -16.47
CA VAL A 14 1.52 2.75 -15.65
C VAL A 14 0.27 3.03 -16.48
N LYS A 15 -0.40 1.96 -16.93
CA LYS A 15 -1.54 2.04 -17.84
C LYS A 15 -2.84 2.05 -17.03
N PRO A 16 -3.57 3.17 -16.97
CA PRO A 16 -4.89 3.19 -16.36
C PRO A 16 -5.92 2.50 -17.28
N GLU A 17 -6.78 1.69 -16.68
CA GLU A 17 -7.92 1.07 -17.34
C GLU A 17 -9.18 1.32 -16.50
N VAL A 18 -10.19 1.97 -17.09
CA VAL A 18 -11.45 2.22 -16.38
C VAL A 18 -12.33 0.97 -16.46
N ILE A 19 -12.63 0.39 -15.31
CA ILE A 19 -13.47 -0.83 -15.19
C ILE A 19 -14.94 -0.47 -14.95
N SER A 20 -15.19 0.59 -14.18
CA SER A 20 -16.55 1.09 -13.94
C SER A 20 -16.52 2.59 -13.70
N TRP A 21 -17.61 3.26 -14.09
CA TRP A 21 -17.82 4.68 -13.82
C TRP A 21 -18.69 4.92 -12.57
N LYS A 22 -19.47 3.91 -12.15
CA LYS A 22 -20.36 3.97 -10.98
C LYS A 22 -20.43 2.58 -10.32
N PRO A 23 -19.67 2.33 -9.23
CA PRO A 23 -18.65 3.21 -8.66
C PRO A 23 -17.46 3.42 -9.61
N ARG A 24 -16.69 4.49 -9.43
CA ARG A 24 -15.49 4.74 -10.25
C ARG A 24 -14.39 3.75 -9.84
N ILE A 25 -14.03 2.85 -10.74
CA ILE A 25 -13.00 1.83 -10.54
C ILE A 25 -12.00 1.94 -11.69
N ILE A 26 -10.73 2.12 -11.35
CA ILE A 26 -9.61 2.21 -12.31
C ILE A 26 -8.55 1.19 -11.89
N VAL A 27 -8.10 0.36 -12.83
CA VAL A 27 -6.97 -0.55 -12.65
C VAL A 27 -5.72 0.12 -13.19
N PHE A 28 -4.67 0.18 -12.37
CA PHE A 28 -3.35 0.65 -12.76
C PHE A 28 -2.42 -0.54 -12.96
N HIS A 29 -2.17 -0.90 -14.22
CA HIS A 29 -1.29 -2.02 -14.55
C HIS A 29 0.17 -1.67 -14.25
N ASN A 30 0.93 -2.65 -13.74
CA ASN A 30 2.35 -2.52 -13.40
C ASN A 30 2.64 -1.32 -12.49
N PHE A 31 1.73 -1.06 -11.53
CA PHE A 31 1.85 0.08 -10.64
C PHE A 31 3.08 0.02 -9.75
N LEU A 32 3.45 -1.18 -9.29
CA LEU A 32 4.69 -1.46 -8.56
C LEU A 32 5.62 -2.29 -9.42
N SER A 33 6.93 -2.07 -9.29
CA SER A 33 7.92 -2.98 -9.87
C SER A 33 7.97 -4.30 -9.08
N SER A 34 8.59 -5.33 -9.67
CA SER A 34 8.81 -6.61 -8.96
C SER A 34 9.68 -6.42 -7.72
N GLU A 35 10.69 -5.57 -7.80
CA GLU A 35 11.60 -5.24 -6.70
C GLU A 35 10.89 -4.51 -5.55
N GLU A 36 9.97 -3.59 -5.87
CA GLU A 36 9.13 -2.92 -4.87
C GLU A 36 8.18 -3.89 -4.18
N CYS A 37 7.58 -4.82 -4.93
CA CYS A 37 6.75 -5.89 -4.37
C CYS A 37 7.55 -6.79 -3.43
N ASP A 38 8.75 -7.21 -3.84
CA ASP A 38 9.61 -8.05 -3.01
C ASP A 38 10.09 -7.32 -1.77
N TYR A 39 10.43 -6.04 -1.88
CA TYR A 39 10.77 -5.21 -0.72
C TYR A 39 9.65 -5.19 0.32
N LEU A 40 8.41 -4.90 -0.10
CA LEU A 40 7.24 -4.88 0.79
C LEU A 40 6.99 -6.23 1.45
N ARG A 41 7.22 -7.34 0.73
CA ARG A 41 7.09 -8.68 1.28
C ARG A 41 8.15 -8.97 2.34
N GLU A 42 9.41 -8.63 2.08
CA GLU A 42 10.51 -8.92 2.99
C GLU A 42 10.40 -8.13 4.30
N ILE A 43 9.99 -6.86 4.25
CA ILE A 43 9.73 -6.07 5.47
C ILE A 43 8.51 -6.57 6.24
N ALA A 44 7.52 -7.16 5.55
CA ALA A 44 6.30 -7.65 6.17
C ALA A 44 6.47 -9.02 6.83
N ARG A 45 7.19 -9.96 6.20
CA ARG A 45 7.39 -11.35 6.67
C ARG A 45 7.61 -11.50 8.18
N PRO A 46 8.56 -10.78 8.82
CA PRO A 46 8.84 -10.97 10.24
C PRO A 46 7.77 -10.35 11.17
N ARG A 47 6.88 -9.50 10.66
CA ARG A 47 5.92 -8.69 11.45
C ARG A 47 4.46 -8.99 11.14
N LEU A 48 4.19 -9.97 10.27
CA LEU A 48 2.82 -10.39 9.97
C LEU A 48 2.20 -11.03 11.21
N GLU A 49 1.35 -10.27 11.88
CA GLU A 49 0.54 -10.76 12.99
C GLU A 49 -0.84 -11.16 12.48
N ILE A 50 -1.44 -12.18 13.09
CA ILE A 50 -2.79 -12.62 12.74
C ILE A 50 -3.77 -11.48 13.06
N SER A 51 -4.66 -11.16 12.11
CA SER A 51 -5.69 -10.15 12.35
C SER A 51 -6.59 -10.61 13.50
N THR A 52 -6.54 -9.92 14.64
CA THR A 52 -7.48 -10.12 15.74
C THR A 52 -8.73 -9.27 15.49
N VAL A 53 -9.90 -9.80 15.85
CA VAL A 53 -11.13 -9.00 15.94
C VAL A 53 -11.37 -8.67 17.41
N VAL A 54 -11.73 -7.44 17.72
CA VAL A 54 -12.13 -7.10 19.08
C VAL A 54 -13.52 -7.72 19.32
N ASP A 55 -13.60 -8.63 20.27
CA ASP A 55 -14.87 -9.21 20.72
C ASP A 55 -15.70 -8.13 21.41
N VAL A 56 -16.89 -7.91 20.89
CA VAL A 56 -17.78 -6.79 21.29
C VAL A 56 -18.33 -6.98 22.70
N ALA A 57 -18.34 -8.21 23.23
CA ALA A 57 -18.84 -8.52 24.57
C ALA A 57 -17.76 -8.39 25.66
N THR A 58 -16.50 -8.64 25.31
CA THR A 58 -15.39 -8.71 26.28
C THR A 58 -14.32 -7.62 26.10
N GLY A 59 -14.34 -6.89 24.98
CA GLY A 59 -13.34 -5.88 24.63
C GLY A 59 -11.93 -6.46 24.37
N LYS A 60 -11.80 -7.79 24.28
CA LYS A 60 -10.53 -8.48 24.05
C LYS A 60 -10.38 -8.87 22.59
N GLY A 61 -9.15 -8.86 22.08
CA GLY A 61 -8.82 -9.36 20.74
C GLY A 61 -9.03 -10.88 20.68
N VAL A 62 -10.10 -11.32 20.02
CA VAL A 62 -10.39 -12.73 19.73
C VAL A 62 -9.90 -13.04 18.32
N LYS A 63 -9.32 -14.22 18.11
CA LYS A 63 -8.97 -14.70 16.77
C LYS A 63 -10.25 -14.84 15.96
N SER A 64 -10.33 -14.13 14.84
CA SER A 64 -11.48 -14.27 13.94
C SER A 64 -11.30 -15.51 13.08
N ASP A 65 -12.21 -16.49 13.19
CA ASP A 65 -12.30 -17.59 12.21
C ASP A 65 -12.75 -17.08 10.81
N VAL A 66 -13.16 -15.81 10.70
CA VAL A 66 -13.67 -15.18 9.47
C VAL A 66 -12.58 -14.40 8.71
N ARG A 67 -11.46 -14.07 9.36
CA ARG A 67 -10.32 -13.38 8.72
C ARG A 67 -9.07 -14.26 8.79
N THR A 68 -8.82 -15.01 7.72
CA THR A 68 -7.58 -15.81 7.56
C THR A 68 -6.34 -14.95 7.29
N SER A 69 -6.49 -13.62 7.21
CA SER A 69 -5.41 -12.72 6.85
C SER A 69 -4.52 -12.32 8.03
N SER A 70 -3.21 -12.32 7.80
CA SER A 70 -2.23 -11.63 8.65
C SER A 70 -1.91 -10.26 8.07
N GLY A 71 -1.50 -9.31 8.92
CA GLY A 71 -1.27 -7.94 8.49
C GLY A 71 -0.21 -7.21 9.30
N MET A 72 0.35 -6.17 8.71
CA MET A 72 1.23 -5.22 9.39
C MET A 72 1.12 -3.83 8.75
N PHE A 73 1.54 -2.81 9.50
CA PHE A 73 1.71 -1.44 8.98
C PHE A 73 3.20 -1.10 8.82
N VAL A 74 3.55 -0.46 7.71
CA VAL A 74 4.87 0.16 7.52
C VAL A 74 4.96 1.29 8.52
N ASN A 75 5.95 1.28 9.40
CA ASN A 75 6.02 2.27 10.48
C ASN A 75 6.57 3.63 9.98
N SER A 76 6.48 4.65 10.82
CA SER A 76 6.89 6.02 10.48
C SER A 76 8.38 6.18 10.14
N GLU A 77 9.25 5.31 10.65
CA GLU A 77 10.68 5.33 10.30
C GLU A 77 10.91 4.69 8.93
N GLU A 78 10.23 3.58 8.63
CA GLU A 78 10.30 2.91 7.33
C GLU A 78 9.66 3.75 6.21
N ARG A 79 8.64 4.55 6.54
CA ARG A 79 8.06 5.54 5.63
C ARG A 79 9.13 6.51 5.08
N LYS A 80 10.23 6.71 5.81
CA LYS A 80 11.32 7.59 5.38
C LYS A 80 12.20 6.95 4.29
N PHE A 81 12.12 5.63 4.09
CA PHE A 81 12.96 4.92 3.14
C PHE A 81 12.62 5.29 1.69
N PRO A 82 13.64 5.39 0.81
CA PRO A 82 13.45 5.86 -0.57
C PRO A 82 12.39 5.09 -1.35
N VAL A 83 12.35 3.76 -1.19
CA VAL A 83 11.38 2.89 -1.87
C VAL A 83 9.94 3.17 -1.43
N ILE A 84 9.69 3.34 -0.12
CA ILE A 84 8.36 3.65 0.40
C ILE A 84 7.93 5.05 -0.04
N LYS A 85 8.83 6.04 0.03
CA LYS A 85 8.56 7.39 -0.46
C LYS A 85 8.22 7.42 -1.95
N ALA A 86 8.93 6.63 -2.76
CA ALA A 86 8.66 6.54 -4.20
C ALA A 86 7.27 5.98 -4.48
N ILE A 87 6.86 4.94 -3.73
CA ILE A 87 5.52 4.34 -3.82
C ILE A 87 4.45 5.34 -3.39
N GLU A 88 4.60 6.00 -2.23
CA GLU A 88 3.62 6.98 -1.73
C GLU A 88 3.49 8.18 -2.67
N LYS A 89 4.60 8.68 -3.20
CA LYS A 89 4.59 9.76 -4.21
C LYS A 89 3.85 9.33 -5.47
N ARG A 90 4.04 8.10 -5.93
CA ARG A 90 3.31 7.54 -7.09
C ARG A 90 1.82 7.45 -6.79
N ILE A 91 1.43 6.95 -5.62
CA ILE A 91 0.01 6.90 -5.17
C ILE A 91 -0.59 8.31 -5.18
N SER A 92 0.13 9.31 -4.67
CA SER A 92 -0.30 10.70 -4.67
C SER A 92 -0.57 11.24 -6.08
N VAL A 93 0.33 10.97 -7.02
CA VAL A 93 0.17 11.38 -8.43
C VAL A 93 -1.07 10.73 -9.06
N PHE A 94 -1.30 9.43 -8.88
CA PHE A 94 -2.43 8.75 -9.53
C PHE A 94 -3.78 8.99 -8.83
N SER A 95 -3.78 9.22 -7.51
CA SER A 95 -4.99 9.54 -6.74
C SER A 95 -5.36 11.02 -6.79
N GLN A 96 -4.41 11.90 -7.18
CA GLN A 96 -4.53 13.36 -7.11
C GLN A 96 -4.75 13.87 -5.67
N ILE A 97 -4.19 13.15 -4.69
CA ILE A 97 -4.28 13.46 -3.26
C ILE A 97 -2.86 13.67 -2.72
N PRO A 98 -2.58 14.72 -1.93
CA PRO A 98 -1.27 14.93 -1.33
C PRO A 98 -0.83 13.76 -0.45
N VAL A 99 0.49 13.46 -0.42
CA VAL A 99 1.06 12.33 0.34
C VAL A 99 0.76 12.44 1.84
N GLU A 100 0.65 13.65 2.35
CA GLU A 100 0.39 13.95 3.76
C GLU A 100 -1.00 13.47 4.21
N ASN A 101 -1.95 13.35 3.28
CA ASN A 101 -3.29 12.85 3.54
C ASN A 101 -3.36 11.31 3.50
N GLY A 102 -2.29 10.64 3.07
CA GLY A 102 -2.20 9.18 3.05
C GLY A 102 -1.87 8.60 4.42
N GLU A 103 -2.61 7.56 4.80
CA GLU A 103 -2.27 6.70 5.93
C GLU A 103 -1.01 5.86 5.64
N LEU A 104 -0.46 5.23 6.69
CA LEU A 104 0.66 4.30 6.55
C LEU A 104 0.26 3.10 5.69
N ILE A 105 1.19 2.65 4.82
CA ILE A 105 0.98 1.46 3.99
C ILE A 105 0.71 0.25 4.89
N GLN A 106 -0.41 -0.44 4.61
CA GLN A 106 -0.75 -1.72 5.24
C GLN A 106 -0.44 -2.86 4.27
N VAL A 107 0.32 -3.86 4.73
CA VAL A 107 0.56 -5.10 3.97
C VAL A 107 -0.28 -6.20 4.60
N LEU A 108 -1.07 -6.89 3.79
CA LEU A 108 -1.91 -8.03 4.19
C LEU A 108 -1.47 -9.29 3.44
N ARG A 109 -1.54 -10.44 4.12
CA ARG A 109 -1.33 -11.76 3.55
C ARG A 109 -2.54 -12.64 3.86
N TYR A 110 -3.16 -13.18 2.82
CA TYR A 110 -4.30 -14.09 2.89
C TYR A 110 -3.87 -15.55 2.78
#